data_AF-A0A7C1YP67-F1
#
_entry.id   AF-A0A7C1YP67-F1
#
_cell.length_a   1.000
_cell.length_b   1.000
_cell.length_c   1.000
_cell.angle_alpha   90.00
_cell.angle_beta   90.00
_cell.angle_gamma   90.00
#
_symmetry.space_group_name_H-M   'P 1'
#
loop_
_entity.id
_entity.type
_entity.pdbx_description
1 polymer ?
#
loop_
_entity_poly.entity_id
_entity_poly.type
_entity_poly.pdbx_seq_one_letter_code
_entity_poly.pdbx_strand_id
1 'polypeptide(L)'
;MSLKNLYFILPWIAMLSGHFYFNANAQAMWTGMTDTELVKNSELIITGSFIGSTPVYITADKKRLNLGVLKVEKTFKGKKSDIVLIRVTDQAGLPQRSDILIYKTGQTGLWFLKEDRHNKGIYLVDHPQRFVPARLQERKLQAIDKLLK
;
A
#
# COMPACT_ATOMS: atom_id res chain seq x y z
N MET A 1 13.04 32.92 -73.47
CA MET A 1 13.42 31.60 -74.03
C MET A 1 12.73 30.54 -73.18
N SER A 2 11.95 29.68 -73.83
CA SER A 2 10.93 28.81 -73.24
C SER A 2 11.34 27.35 -73.36
N LEU A 3 11.00 26.58 -72.32
CA LEU A 3 10.66 25.15 -72.28
C LEU A 3 11.72 24.05 -72.55
N LYS A 4 11.55 22.97 -71.75
CA LYS A 4 11.78 21.52 -71.96
C LYS A 4 13.05 20.92 -71.32
N ASN A 5 12.88 20.08 -70.29
CA ASN A 5 12.69 18.60 -70.35
C ASN A 5 14.00 17.91 -70.82
N LEU A 6 14.56 16.86 -70.23
CA LEU A 6 14.06 15.73 -69.45
C LEU A 6 15.31 14.89 -69.04
N TYR A 7 15.13 13.90 -68.16
CA TYR A 7 15.90 12.64 -67.99
C TYR A 7 16.59 12.43 -66.64
N PHE A 8 15.88 11.66 -65.81
CA PHE A 8 16.31 10.41 -65.16
C PHE A 8 17.77 10.28 -64.71
N ILE A 9 17.98 9.97 -63.43
CA ILE A 9 18.58 8.71 -62.94
C ILE A 9 18.27 8.61 -61.42
N LEU A 10 17.42 7.65 -61.04
CA LEU A 10 17.49 6.97 -59.73
C LEU A 10 18.37 5.74 -59.96
N PRO A 11 19.22 5.34 -58.99
CA PRO A 11 18.75 4.27 -58.10
C PRO A 11 19.33 4.28 -56.66
N TRP A 12 18.58 3.60 -55.78
CA TRP A 12 19.04 2.85 -54.60
C TRP A 12 19.39 3.60 -53.30
N ILE A 13 18.42 3.67 -52.38
CA ILE A 13 18.62 3.23 -50.99
C ILE A 13 17.45 2.33 -50.62
N ALA A 14 17.66 1.02 -50.79
CA ALA A 14 16.90 0.00 -50.10
C ALA A 14 17.50 -0.19 -48.69
N MET A 15 16.68 -0.72 -47.78
CA MET A 15 16.98 -1.09 -46.39
C MET A 15 17.03 0.05 -45.35
N LEU A 16 15.90 0.22 -44.67
CA LEU A 16 15.87 0.15 -43.21
C LEU A 16 14.42 -0.07 -42.77
N SER A 17 13.96 -1.31 -42.93
CA SER A 17 12.79 -1.86 -42.27
C SER A 17 13.07 -1.96 -40.76
N GLY A 18 13.04 -0.82 -40.08
CA GLY A 18 13.00 -0.75 -38.62
C GLY A 18 11.66 -1.25 -38.11
N HIS A 19 11.55 -2.57 -37.94
CA HIS A 19 10.50 -3.22 -37.18
C HIS A 19 10.58 -2.76 -35.71
N PHE A 20 9.91 -1.64 -35.37
CA PHE A 20 9.63 -1.29 -33.98
C PHE A 20 8.54 -2.23 -33.44
N TYR A 21 8.94 -3.47 -33.15
CA TYR A 21 8.14 -4.36 -32.33
C TYR A 21 8.55 -4.18 -30.87
N PHE A 22 7.52 -3.99 -30.03
CA PHE A 22 7.54 -3.94 -28.58
C PHE A 22 8.20 -2.71 -27.94
N ASN A 23 7.34 -1.86 -27.37
CA ASN A 23 7.30 -1.88 -25.92
C ASN A 23 5.88 -2.22 -25.49
N ALA A 24 5.74 -3.42 -24.94
CA ALA A 24 4.56 -3.80 -24.19
C ALA A 24 4.28 -2.67 -23.20
N ASN A 25 3.03 -2.19 -23.20
CA ASN A 25 2.50 -1.45 -22.08
C ASN A 25 2.61 -2.36 -20.86
N ALA A 26 3.75 -2.33 -20.17
CA ALA A 26 3.86 -2.75 -18.79
C ALA A 26 3.06 -1.73 -17.98
N GLN A 27 1.74 -1.80 -18.11
CA GLN A 27 0.83 -1.34 -17.08
C GLN A 27 1.26 -2.17 -15.86
N ALA A 28 2.05 -1.56 -14.97
CA ALA A 28 2.22 -2.06 -13.62
C ALA A 28 0.82 -2.01 -12.99
N MET A 29 0.01 -3.02 -13.29
CA MET A 29 -1.30 -3.20 -12.71
C MET A 29 -0.99 -3.60 -11.27
N TRP A 30 -1.03 -2.61 -10.38
CA TRP A 30 -0.89 -2.80 -8.94
C TRP A 30 -1.85 -3.92 -8.54
N THR A 31 -1.30 -5.11 -8.34
CA THR A 31 -2.11 -6.29 -8.02
C THR A 31 -2.46 -6.12 -6.54
N GLY A 32 -3.58 -5.45 -6.29
CA GLY A 32 -4.07 -5.25 -4.93
C GLY A 32 -4.17 -6.60 -4.21
N MET A 33 -3.84 -6.60 -2.93
CA MET A 33 -3.95 -7.79 -2.09
C MET A 33 -5.39 -8.29 -2.11
N THR A 34 -5.57 -9.57 -2.39
CA THR A 34 -6.89 -10.20 -2.32
C THR A 34 -7.35 -10.25 -0.86
N ASP A 35 -8.67 -10.37 -0.65
CA ASP A 35 -9.24 -10.44 0.70
C ASP A 35 -8.69 -11.64 1.49
N THR A 36 -8.49 -12.77 0.80
CA THR A 36 -7.86 -13.97 1.36
C THR A 36 -6.42 -13.69 1.81
N GLU A 37 -5.60 -13.05 0.98
CA GLU A 37 -4.23 -12.71 1.35
C GLU A 37 -4.19 -11.69 2.49
N LEU A 38 -5.07 -10.70 2.47
CA LEU A 38 -5.15 -9.68 3.51
C LEU A 38 -5.51 -10.28 4.86
N VAL A 39 -6.51 -11.15 4.90
CA VAL A 39 -6.91 -11.84 6.13
C VAL A 39 -5.84 -12.83 6.58
N LYS A 40 -5.24 -13.60 5.66
CA LYS A 40 -4.20 -14.59 5.98
C LYS A 40 -2.94 -13.93 6.53
N ASN A 41 -2.48 -12.84 5.92
CA ASN A 41 -1.27 -12.09 6.29
C ASN A 41 -1.51 -11.03 7.37
N SER A 42 -2.57 -11.19 8.16
CA SER A 42 -2.86 -10.36 9.32
C SER A 42 -3.00 -11.25 10.55
N GLU A 43 -2.13 -11.04 11.52
CA GLU A 43 -2.17 -11.72 12.82
C GLU A 43 -3.30 -11.16 13.71
N LEU A 44 -3.67 -9.90 13.51
CA LEU A 44 -4.72 -9.23 14.27
C LEU A 44 -5.66 -8.44 13.34
N ILE A 45 -6.97 -8.63 13.48
CA ILE A 45 -7.99 -7.87 12.75
C ILE A 45 -8.95 -7.26 13.76
N ILE A 46 -9.05 -5.94 13.76
CA ILE A 46 -9.83 -5.18 14.75
C ILE A 46 -10.64 -4.08 14.09
N THR A 47 -11.70 -3.64 14.75
CA THR A 47 -12.24 -2.30 14.53
C THR A 47 -11.82 -1.42 15.69
N GLY A 48 -11.53 -0.16 15.39
CA GLY A 48 -11.04 0.76 16.39
C GLY A 48 -10.66 2.12 15.83
N SER A 49 -10.17 2.96 16.74
CA SER A 49 -9.89 4.36 16.52
C SER A 49 -8.40 4.65 16.70
N PHE A 50 -7.78 5.36 15.75
CA PHE A 50 -6.43 5.90 15.91
C PHE A 50 -6.46 7.12 16.84
N ILE A 51 -5.83 7.03 18.00
CA ILE A 51 -5.89 8.08 19.03
C ILE A 51 -4.67 8.99 19.05
N GLY A 52 -3.59 8.62 18.36
CA GLY A 52 -2.39 9.44 18.23
C GLY A 52 -1.14 8.61 17.98
N SER A 53 0.00 9.28 17.89
CA SER A 53 1.32 8.65 17.82
C SER A 53 2.30 9.29 18.79
N THR A 54 3.30 8.52 19.21
CA THR A 54 4.39 8.99 20.06
C THR A 54 5.72 8.42 19.58
N PRO A 55 6.80 9.21 19.59
CA PRO A 55 8.14 8.66 19.45
C PRO A 55 8.50 7.83 20.69
N VAL A 56 9.18 6.73 20.46
CA VAL A 56 9.78 5.86 21.48
C VAL A 56 11.22 5.62 21.10
N TYR A 57 12.12 5.83 22.05
CA TYR A 57 13.53 5.57 21.88
C TYR A 57 13.87 4.22 22.49
N ILE A 58 14.35 3.28 21.67
CA ILE A 58 14.84 1.99 22.13
C ILE A 58 16.34 2.14 22.36
N THR A 59 16.73 2.27 23.62
CA THR A 59 18.12 2.49 24.03
C THR A 59 19.05 1.37 23.57
N ALA A 60 18.58 0.12 23.60
CA ALA A 60 19.36 -1.06 23.18
C ALA A 60 19.82 -0.97 21.71
N ASP A 61 18.97 -0.45 20.84
CA ASP A 61 19.23 -0.41 19.39
C ASP A 61 19.65 0.98 18.91
N LYS A 62 19.68 1.98 19.81
CA LYS A 62 19.83 3.41 19.46
C LYS A 62 18.87 3.87 18.35
N LYS A 63 17.68 3.26 18.29
CA LYS A 63 16.66 3.53 17.26
C LYS A 63 15.50 4.31 17.84
N ARG A 64 15.08 5.35 17.12
CA ARG A 64 13.81 6.03 17.33
C ARG A 64 12.73 5.32 16.52
N LEU A 65 11.67 4.88 17.17
CA LEU A 65 10.47 4.36 16.54
C LEU A 65 9.32 5.32 16.79
N ASN A 66 8.46 5.53 15.80
CA ASN A 66 7.21 6.23 16.05
C ASN A 66 6.09 5.20 16.09
N LEU A 67 5.38 5.19 17.21
CA LEU A 67 4.32 4.24 17.48
C LEU A 67 2.99 4.99 17.51
N GLY A 68 2.09 4.57 16.63
CA GLY A 68 0.68 4.90 16.67
C GLY A 68 -0.05 4.05 17.70
N VAL A 69 -1.10 4.62 18.29
CA VAL A 69 -1.94 3.94 19.28
C VAL A 69 -3.34 3.79 18.70
N LEU A 70 -3.83 2.55 18.66
CA LEU A 70 -5.20 2.21 18.31
C LEU A 70 -5.98 1.84 19.58
N LYS A 71 -7.10 2.51 19.80
CA LYS A 71 -8.12 2.08 20.77
C LYS A 71 -9.01 1.04 20.10
N VAL A 72 -9.05 -0.17 20.66
CA VAL A 72 -9.81 -1.29 20.10
C VAL A 72 -11.27 -1.19 20.54
N GLU A 73 -12.18 -1.36 19.59
CA GLU A 73 -13.62 -1.46 19.83
C GLU A 73 -14.08 -2.92 19.73
N LYS A 74 -13.57 -3.67 18.75
CA LYS A 74 -13.87 -5.09 18.58
C LYS A 74 -12.71 -5.82 17.92
N THR A 75 -12.45 -7.05 18.35
CA THR A 75 -11.49 -7.96 17.73
C THR A 75 -12.21 -9.04 16.94
N PHE A 76 -11.78 -9.25 15.70
CA PHE A 76 -12.32 -10.25 14.77
C PHE A 76 -11.35 -11.42 14.55
N LYS A 77 -10.05 -11.18 14.66
CA LYS A 77 -8.99 -12.20 14.57
C LYS A 77 -7.83 -11.83 15.48
N GLY A 78 -7.19 -12.81 16.11
CA GLY A 78 -6.02 -12.60 16.96
C GLY A 78 -6.35 -12.38 18.44
N LYS A 79 -5.33 -12.05 19.25
CA LYS A 79 -5.46 -11.86 20.69
C LYS A 79 -6.21 -10.56 20.99
N LYS A 80 -7.22 -10.63 21.87
CA LYS A 80 -7.96 -9.45 22.35
C LYS A 80 -7.05 -8.54 23.17
N SER A 81 -7.19 -7.24 22.94
CA SER A 81 -6.52 -6.16 23.69
C SER A 81 -7.38 -4.90 23.58
N ASP A 82 -7.34 -4.03 24.59
CA ASP A 82 -8.03 -2.73 24.54
C ASP A 82 -7.22 -1.68 23.75
N ILE A 83 -5.90 -1.86 23.71
CA ILE A 83 -4.95 -0.98 23.04
C ILE A 83 -4.01 -1.80 22.16
N VAL A 84 -3.72 -1.28 20.97
CA VAL A 84 -2.76 -1.88 20.04
C VAL A 84 -1.78 -0.82 19.56
N LEU A 85 -0.49 -1.17 19.55
CA LEU A 85 0.58 -0.32 19.06
C LEU A 85 0.88 -0.65 17.60
N ILE A 86 0.87 0.36 16.73
CA ILE A 86 1.25 0.23 15.33
C ILE A 86 2.51 1.04 15.04
N ARG A 87 3.40 0.55 14.19
CA ARG A 87 4.50 1.34 13.66
C ARG A 87 3.94 2.36 12.68
N VAL A 88 4.20 3.64 12.95
CA VAL A 88 3.95 4.72 12.01
C VAL A 88 5.30 5.22 11.49
N THR A 89 5.41 5.38 10.18
CA THR A 89 6.62 5.96 9.58
C THR A 89 6.50 7.47 9.68
N ASP A 90 7.40 8.13 10.42
CA ASP A 90 7.52 9.59 10.34
C ASP A 90 8.07 9.94 8.96
N GLN A 91 7.37 10.80 8.24
CA GLN A 91 7.74 11.22 6.89
C GLN A 91 7.94 12.73 6.77
N ALA A 92 8.34 13.40 7.85
CA ALA A 92 8.73 14.80 7.75
C ALA A 92 9.88 14.94 6.72
N GLY A 93 9.57 15.44 5.52
CA GLY A 93 10.53 15.75 4.47
C GLY A 93 10.79 14.68 3.40
N LEU A 94 10.05 13.57 3.35
CA LEU A 94 10.18 12.57 2.26
C LEU A 94 9.13 12.78 1.16
N PRO A 95 9.44 12.46 -0.12
CA PRO A 95 8.43 12.49 -1.19
C PRO A 95 7.25 11.60 -0.82
N GLN A 96 6.03 12.17 -0.86
CA GLN A 96 4.81 11.41 -0.62
C GLN A 96 4.69 10.31 -1.67
N ARG A 97 4.79 9.05 -1.24
CA ARG A 97 4.42 7.90 -2.09
C ARG A 97 2.91 7.73 -2.01
N SER A 98 2.26 7.53 -3.15
CA SER A 98 0.81 7.36 -3.32
C SER A 98 0.23 6.16 -2.55
N ASP A 99 1.12 5.29 -2.07
CA ASP A 99 0.91 3.99 -1.47
C ASP A 99 1.00 4.03 0.07
N ILE A 100 0.93 5.22 0.67
CA ILE A 100 1.09 5.43 2.12
C ILE A 100 -0.24 5.77 2.78
N LEU A 101 -0.53 5.10 3.90
CA LEU A 101 -1.67 5.43 4.74
C LEU A 101 -1.39 6.73 5.52
N ILE A 102 -2.28 7.71 5.36
CA ILE A 102 -2.25 8.95 6.15
C ILE A 102 -3.03 8.72 7.45
N TYR A 103 -2.35 8.86 8.58
CA TYR A 103 -2.95 8.72 9.91
C TYR A 103 -3.52 10.05 10.38
N LYS A 104 -4.75 10.04 10.88
CA LYS A 104 -5.39 11.20 11.53
C LYS A 104 -5.96 10.78 12.88
N THR A 105 -5.72 11.57 13.92
CA THR A 105 -6.35 11.35 15.22
C THR A 105 -7.88 11.35 15.09
N GLY A 106 -8.54 10.37 15.69
CA GLY A 106 -9.97 10.13 15.56
C GLY A 106 -10.37 9.31 14.33
N GLN A 107 -9.42 8.87 13.51
CA GLN A 107 -9.70 7.99 12.36
C GLN A 107 -10.19 6.62 12.85
N THR A 108 -11.41 6.26 12.47
CA THR A 108 -12.06 5.01 12.88
C THR A 108 -12.26 4.07 11.69
N GLY A 109 -12.19 2.78 11.95
CA GLY A 109 -12.46 1.77 10.92
C GLY A 109 -11.94 0.38 11.27
N LEU A 110 -11.85 -0.44 10.23
CA LEU A 110 -11.32 -1.80 10.28
C LEU A 110 -9.83 -1.78 9.96
N TRP A 111 -9.04 -2.45 10.79
CA TRP A 111 -7.59 -2.52 10.71
C TRP A 111 -7.13 -3.96 10.58
N PHE A 112 -6.29 -4.22 9.57
CA PHE A 112 -5.66 -5.50 9.28
C PHE A 112 -4.18 -5.42 9.64
N LEU A 113 -3.86 -5.92 10.82
CA LEU A 113 -2.60 -5.67 11.47
C LEU A 113 -1.68 -6.87 11.30
N LYS A 114 -0.45 -6.59 10.84
CA LYS A 114 0.61 -7.58 10.73
C LYS A 114 1.60 -7.44 11.87
N GLU A 115 1.99 -8.50 12.56
CA GLU A 115 2.96 -8.37 13.65
C GLU A 115 4.36 -8.02 13.11
N ASP A 116 5.05 -7.10 13.78
CA ASP A 116 6.44 -6.75 13.47
C ASP A 116 7.37 -7.87 13.94
N ARG A 117 8.10 -8.46 12.99
CA ARG A 117 9.02 -9.58 13.25
C ARG A 117 10.16 -9.21 14.21
N HIS A 118 10.53 -7.93 14.29
CA HIS A 118 11.61 -7.45 15.14
C HIS A 118 11.14 -6.96 16.50
N ASN A 119 9.86 -6.56 16.61
CA ASN A 119 9.32 -5.93 17.82
C ASN A 119 7.97 -6.56 18.16
N LYS A 120 7.99 -7.65 18.94
CA LYS A 120 6.77 -8.35 19.36
C LYS A 120 5.79 -7.39 20.05
N GLY A 121 4.50 -7.55 19.75
CA GLY A 121 3.45 -6.66 20.25
C GLY A 121 3.35 -5.29 19.55
N ILE A 122 4.24 -5.00 18.60
CA ILE A 122 4.08 -3.88 17.66
C ILE A 122 3.56 -4.44 16.34
N TYR A 123 2.59 -3.76 15.74
CA TYR A 123 1.99 -4.15 14.49
C TYR A 123 2.32 -3.19 13.34
N LEU A 124 2.15 -3.65 12.11
CA LEU A 124 2.44 -2.93 10.88
C LEU A 124 1.15 -2.74 10.09
N VAL A 125 1.01 -1.55 9.53
CA VAL A 125 0.02 -1.20 8.52
C VAL A 125 0.79 -0.83 7.24
N ASP A 126 1.49 -1.83 6.70
CA ASP A 126 2.48 -1.69 5.62
C ASP A 126 1.86 -1.55 4.21
N HIS A 127 0.52 -1.51 4.11
CA HIS A 127 -0.21 -1.37 2.85
C HIS A 127 -1.53 -0.59 3.04
N PRO A 128 -1.95 0.27 2.11
CA PRO A 128 -3.19 1.06 2.25
C PRO A 128 -4.46 0.23 2.47
N GLN A 129 -4.53 -0.95 1.84
CA GLN A 129 -5.68 -1.87 1.99
C GLN A 129 -5.81 -2.46 3.41
N ARG A 130 -4.80 -2.28 4.27
CA ARG A 130 -4.88 -2.70 5.68
C ARG A 130 -5.75 -1.79 6.55
N PHE A 131 -6.20 -0.66 6.01
CA PHE A 131 -7.18 0.18 6.67
C PHE A 131 -8.42 0.33 5.79
N VAL A 132 -9.59 0.12 6.38
CA VAL A 132 -10.88 0.40 5.75
C VAL A 132 -11.66 1.36 6.64
N PRO A 133 -12.02 2.56 6.14
CA PRO A 133 -12.73 3.55 6.95
C PRO A 133 -14.09 3.03 7.40
N ALA A 134 -14.56 3.49 8.57
CA ALA A 134 -15.81 3.03 9.19
C ALA A 134 -17.02 2.98 8.22
N ARG A 135 -17.16 3.97 7.33
CA ARG A 135 -18.24 4.01 6.31
C ARG A 135 -18.28 2.81 5.35
N LEU A 136 -17.16 2.09 5.18
CA LEU A 136 -17.03 0.91 4.31
C LEU A 136 -16.83 -0.39 5.10
N GLN A 137 -16.74 -0.31 6.42
CA GLN A 137 -16.37 -1.41 7.30
C GLN A 137 -17.35 -2.59 7.20
N GLU A 138 -18.66 -2.32 7.26
CA GLU A 138 -19.67 -3.40 7.26
C GLU A 138 -19.61 -4.22 5.97
N ARG A 139 -19.54 -3.54 4.82
CA ARG A 139 -19.38 -4.19 3.52
C ARG A 139 -18.11 -5.05 3.48
N LYS A 140 -17.01 -4.54 4.03
CA LYS A 140 -15.74 -5.29 4.07
C LYS A 140 -15.84 -6.51 4.99
N LEU A 141 -16.44 -6.36 6.17
CA LEU A 141 -16.64 -7.46 7.11
C LEU A 141 -17.51 -8.56 6.51
N GLN A 142 -18.60 -8.21 5.82
CA GLN A 142 -19.44 -9.19 5.11
C GLN A 142 -18.66 -9.95 4.03
N ALA A 143 -17.79 -9.26 3.28
CA ALA A 143 -16.96 -9.89 2.25
C ALA A 143 -15.94 -10.89 2.83
N ILE A 144 -15.40 -10.61 4.02
CA ILE A 144 -14.36 -11.43 4.64
C ILE A 144 -14.88 -12.39 5.73
N ASP A 145 -16.16 -12.36 6.08
CA ASP A 145 -16.72 -13.13 7.21
C ASP A 145 -16.36 -14.62 7.14
N LYS A 146 -16.47 -15.20 5.94
CA LYS A 146 -16.13 -16.60 5.68
C LYS A 146 -14.63 -16.91 5.84
N LEU A 147 -13.77 -15.90 5.75
CA LEU A 147 -12.32 -16.00 5.88
C LEU A 147 -11.82 -15.82 7.32
N LEU A 148 -12.69 -15.35 8.23
CA LEU A 148 -12.36 -15.12 9.65
C LEU A 148 -12.56 -16.37 10.52
N LYS A 149 -13.12 -17.44 9.95
CA LYS A 149 -13.35 -18.75 10.61
C LYS A 149 -12.10 -19.61 10.54
#